data_AF-A0A816S629-F1
#
_entry.id   AF-A0A816S629-F1
#
_cell.length_a   1.000
_cell.length_b   1.000
_cell.length_c   1.000
_cell.angle_alpha   90.00
_cell.angle_beta   90.00
_cell.angle_gamma   90.00
#
_symmetry.space_group_name_H-M   'P 1'
#
loop_
_entity.id
_entity.type
_entity.pdbx_description
1 polymer ?
#
loop_
_entity_poly.entity_id
_entity_poly.type
_entity_poly.pdbx_seq_one_letter_code
_entity_poly.pdbx_strand_id
1 'polypeptide(L)'
;MLLIDEQGFIPPGRIDTYLPHLVAGSIYRLTNFYGSKSKIVYRVVEPNVTVTFFWNSVLSVSADSTVGFPEDRIRFYGHKEFDEA
;
A
#
# COMPACT_ATOMS: atom_id res chain seq x y z
N MET A 1 2.31 -5.69 -2.41
CA MET A 1 1.73 -5.39 -1.09
C MET A 1 0.95 -4.10 -1.21
N LEU A 2 -0.36 -4.13 -0.98
CA LEU A 2 -1.20 -2.94 -0.99
C LEU A 2 -1.37 -2.49 0.48
N LEU A 3 -0.99 -1.25 0.82
CA LEU A 3 -1.37 -0.64 2.09
C LEU A 3 -2.74 0.00 1.85
N ILE A 4 -3.64 -0.07 2.82
CA ILE A 4 -5.07 0.22 2.60
C ILE A 4 -5.31 1.72 2.29
N ASP A 5 -4.34 2.61 2.60
CA ASP A 5 -4.44 4.03 2.22
C ASP A 5 -3.60 4.39 0.97
N GLU A 6 -2.47 3.73 0.72
CA GLU A 6 -1.50 4.09 -0.33
C GLU A 6 -0.80 2.86 -0.94
N GLN A 7 -0.24 2.97 -2.15
CA GLN A 7 0.54 1.87 -2.72
C GLN A 7 1.93 1.81 -2.05
N GLY A 8 2.23 0.70 -1.38
CA GLY A 8 3.50 0.49 -0.66
C GLY A 8 4.52 -0.31 -1.47
N PHE A 9 5.78 0.14 -1.49
CA PHE A 9 6.89 -0.58 -2.10
C PHE A 9 8.01 -0.86 -1.10
N ILE A 10 8.33 -2.14 -0.91
CA ILE A 10 9.48 -2.60 -0.11
C ILE A 10 10.63 -2.89 -1.08
N PRO A 11 11.77 -2.18 -1.00
CA PRO A 11 12.94 -2.47 -1.82
C PRO A 11 13.48 -3.88 -1.55
N PRO A 12 14.10 -4.55 -2.54
CA PRO A 12 14.63 -5.90 -2.39
C PRO A 12 15.56 -6.07 -1.20
N GLY A 13 16.47 -5.11 -0.96
CA GLY A 13 17.41 -5.14 0.17
C GLY A 13 16.77 -4.97 1.56
N ARG A 14 15.43 -4.90 1.64
CA ARG A 14 14.66 -4.74 2.88
C ARG A 14 13.53 -5.75 3.02
N ILE A 15 13.38 -6.66 2.04
CA ILE A 15 12.30 -7.65 2.09
C ILE A 15 12.44 -8.54 3.33
N ASP A 16 13.64 -9.02 3.63
CA ASP A 16 13.89 -9.88 4.78
C ASP A 16 13.68 -9.17 6.13
N THR A 17 13.78 -7.83 6.15
CA THR A 17 13.56 -7.03 7.36
C THR A 17 12.07 -6.87 7.67
N TYR A 18 11.23 -6.63 6.67
CA TYR A 18 9.83 -6.26 6.90
C TYR A 18 8.85 -7.41 6.61
N LEU A 19 9.12 -8.24 5.59
CA LEU A 19 8.21 -9.29 5.15
C LEU A 19 7.82 -10.27 6.26
N PRO A 20 8.73 -10.75 7.13
CA PRO A 20 8.36 -11.68 8.22
C PRO A 20 7.41 -11.08 9.26
N HIS A 21 7.32 -9.75 9.35
CA HIS A 21 6.51 -9.05 10.34
C HIS A 21 5.16 -8.57 9.78
N LEU A 22 4.94 -8.74 8.47
CA LEU A 22 3.75 -8.28 7.77
C LEU A 22 2.75 -9.42 7.61
N VAL A 23 1.59 -9.25 8.23
CA VAL A 23 0.47 -10.18 8.17
C VAL A 23 -0.65 -9.53 7.36
N ALA A 24 -1.20 -10.28 6.41
CA ALA A 24 -2.32 -9.80 5.60
C ALA A 24 -3.52 -9.42 6.48
N GLY A 25 -4.17 -8.30 6.18
CA GLY A 25 -5.31 -7.78 6.96
C GLY A 25 -4.94 -7.10 8.28
N SER A 26 -3.66 -7.06 8.66
CA SER A 26 -3.20 -6.33 9.85
C SER A 26 -2.85 -4.88 9.53
N ILE A 27 -3.05 -4.00 10.50
CA ILE A 27 -2.78 -2.57 10.39
C ILE A 27 -1.43 -2.27 11.02
N TYR A 28 -0.59 -1.56 10.26
CA TYR A 28 0.73 -1.15 10.71
C TYR A 28 0.90 0.36 10.54
N ARG A 29 1.61 0.96 11.48
CA ARG A 29 2.10 2.33 11.36
C ARG A 29 3.53 2.29 10.83
N LEU A 30 3.75 2.94 9.70
CA LEU A 30 5.07 3.13 9.11
C LEU A 30 5.53 4.57 9.37
N THR A 31 6.70 4.75 9.96
CA THR A 31 7.36 6.06 10.12
C THR A 31 8.66 6.12 9.33
N ASN A 32 9.17 7.34 9.07
CA ASN A 32 10.39 7.59 8.28
C ASN A 32 10.35 6.95 6.88
N PHE A 33 9.27 7.20 6.14
CA PHE A 33 9.11 6.73 4.76
C PHE A 33 9.32 7.86 3.75
N TYR A 34 9.50 7.50 2.48
CA TYR A 34 9.54 8.46 1.37
C TYR A 34 8.28 8.32 0.50
N GLY A 35 7.62 9.44 0.23
CA GLY A 35 6.50 9.51 -0.72
C GLY A 35 7.00 9.95 -2.09
N SER A 36 6.63 9.20 -3.13
CA SER A 36 6.92 9.56 -4.52
C SER A 36 5.66 9.53 -5.35
N LYS A 37 5.61 10.27 -6.45
CA LYS A 37 4.44 10.21 -7.35
C LYS A 37 4.33 8.83 -7.98
N SER A 38 3.17 8.19 -7.85
CA SER A 38 2.92 6.90 -8.47
C SER A 38 2.94 7.05 -9.99
N LYS A 39 3.60 6.11 -10.67
CA LYS A 39 3.53 6.01 -12.13
C LYS A 39 2.22 5.34 -12.50
N ILE A 40 1.45 6.00 -13.37
CA ILE A 40 0.11 5.57 -13.81
C ILE A 40 0.11 4.09 -14.27
N VAL A 41 1.18 3.66 -14.94
CA VAL A 41 1.32 2.28 -15.46
C VAL A 41 1.48 1.18 -14.41
N TYR A 42 1.84 1.51 -13.16
CA TYR A 42 2.05 0.51 -12.08
C TYR A 42 0.98 0.61 -10.99
N ARG A 43 -0.03 1.45 -11.21
CA ARG A 43 -1.02 1.81 -10.22
C ARG A 43 -2.28 0.99 -10.41
N VAL A 44 -2.66 0.24 -9.37
CA VAL A 44 -3.90 -0.55 -9.35
C VAL A 44 -5.04 0.21 -8.65
N VAL A 45 -4.72 1.32 -7.97
CA VAL A 45 -5.63 2.00 -7.04
C VAL A 45 -5.58 3.52 -7.27
N GLU A 46 -6.60 4.29 -6.90
CA GLU A 46 -6.64 5.77 -7.05
C GLU A 46 -5.71 6.66 -6.15
N PRO A 47 -4.67 6.22 -5.38
CA PRO A 47 -3.72 7.12 -4.70
C PRO A 47 -2.56 7.60 -5.59
N ASN A 48 -2.34 8.92 -5.68
CA ASN A 48 -1.33 9.51 -6.60
C ASN A 48 0.11 9.38 -6.08
N VAL A 49 0.28 8.74 -4.90
CA VAL A 49 1.54 8.62 -4.20
C VAL A 49 1.85 7.14 -3.97
N THR A 50 3.13 6.81 -4.00
CA THR A 50 3.68 5.51 -3.62
C THR A 50 4.61 5.74 -2.43
N VAL A 51 4.35 5.00 -1.36
CA VAL A 51 5.15 5.03 -0.13
C VAL A 51 6.26 3.99 -0.24
N THR A 52 7.51 4.41 -0.05
CA THR A 52 8.69 3.54 -0.13
C THR A 52 9.38 3.43 1.23
N PHE A 53 9.77 2.21 1.58
CA PHE A 53 10.52 1.90 2.79
C PHE A 53 11.99 2.33 2.63
N PHE A 54 12.52 2.97 3.66
CA PHE A 54 13.89 3.45 3.75
C PHE A 54 14.69 2.70 4.84
N TRP A 55 15.99 2.99 4.92
CA TRP A 55 16.89 2.27 5.83
C TRP A 55 16.59 2.50 7.31
N ASN A 56 15.96 3.62 7.64
CA ASN A 56 15.55 4.00 8.99
C ASN A 56 14.03 3.99 9.18
N SER A 57 13.28 3.36 8.26
CA SER A 57 11.84 3.20 8.43
C SER A 57 11.55 2.32 9.64
N VAL A 58 10.51 2.67 10.39
CA VAL A 58 10.09 1.90 11.55
C VAL A 58 8.66 1.45 11.32
N LEU A 59 8.45 0.14 11.42
CA LEU A 59 7.15 -0.51 11.31
C LEU A 59 6.68 -0.92 12.71
N SER A 60 5.53 -0.42 13.16
CA SER A 60 4.93 -0.78 14.44
C SER A 60 3.49 -1.26 14.24
N VAL A 61 3.10 -2.33 14.94
CA VAL A 61 1.70 -2.81 14.92
C VAL A 61 0.80 -1.71 15.49
N SER A 62 -0.29 -1.39 14.77
CA SER A 62 -1.30 -0.45 15.25
C SER A 62 -2.37 -1.21 16.03
N ALA A 63 -2.57 -0.85 17.30
CA ALA A 63 -3.64 -1.43 18.13
C ALA A 63 -5.02 -0.81 17.85
N ASP A 64 -5.06 0.37 17.23
CA ASP A 64 -6.30 1.10 16.95
C ASP A 64 -6.93 0.58 15.64
N SER A 65 -7.91 -0.32 15.79
CA SER A 65 -8.76 -0.85 14.72
C SER A 65 -9.91 0.09 14.33
N THR A 66 -9.92 1.33 14.83
CA THR A 66 -11.03 2.30 14.70
C THR A 66 -10.81 3.37 13.65
N VAL A 67 -9.66 3.40 12.97
CA VAL A 67 -9.51 4.20 11.75
C VAL A 67 -10.34 3.50 10.68
N GLY A 68 -11.57 3.98 10.49
CA GLY A 68 -12.44 3.55 9.41
C GLY A 68 -11.74 3.82 8.08
N PHE A 69 -11.20 2.77 7.48
CA PHE A 69 -10.74 2.87 6.10
C PHE A 69 -11.97 3.18 5.24
N PRO A 70 -11.87 4.12 4.28
CA PRO A 70 -12.94 4.29 3.32
C PRO A 70 -13.16 2.95 2.60
N GLU A 71 -14.41 2.48 2.58
CA GLU A 71 -14.80 1.26 1.87
C GLU A 71 -14.35 1.36 0.41
N ASP A 72 -13.64 0.32 -0.03
CA ASP A 72 -13.26 0.01 -1.40
C ASP A 72 -12.90 1.17 -2.33
N ARG A 73 -11.61 1.51 -2.37
CA ARG A 73 -10.99 2.29 -3.47
C ARG A 73 -10.63 1.42 -4.69
N ILE A 74 -10.92 0.12 -4.63
CA ILE A 74 -10.67 -0.81 -5.74
C ILE A 74 -11.95 -0.91 -6.55
N ARG A 75 -11.90 -0.40 -7.78
CA ARG A 75 -13.00 -0.58 -8.73
C ARG A 75 -12.76 -1.85 -9.53
N PHE A 76 -13.71 -2.77 -9.43
CA PHE A 76 -13.75 -3.93 -10.29
C PHE A 76 -14.50 -3.55 -11.57
N TYR A 77 -13.84 -3.70 -12.72
CA TYR A 77 -14.48 -3.53 -14.02
C TYR A 77 -14.93 -4.90 -14.53
N GLY A 78 -16.17 -5.00 -14.98
CA GLY A 78 -16.71 -6.18 -15.63
C GLY A 78 -16.23 -6.31 -17.08
N HIS A 79 -16.35 -7.52 -17.63
CA HIS A 79 -15.91 -7.82 -19.00
C HIS A 79 -16.50 -6.87 -20.06
N LYS A 80 -17.78 -6.49 -19.93
CA LYS A 80 -18.47 -5.58 -20.85
C LYS A 80 -17.87 -4.17 -20.87
N GLU A 81 -17.39 -3.69 -19.72
CA GLU A 81 -16.78 -2.36 -19.60
C GLU A 81 -15.37 -2.32 -20.22
N PHE A 82 -14.76 -3.49 -20.45
CA PHE A 82 -13.44 -3.60 -21.08
C PHE A 82 -13.52 -3.62 -22.61
N ASP A 83 -14.58 -4.19 -23.17
CA ASP A 83 -14.76 -4.31 -24.64
C ASP A 83 -15.28 -3.01 -25.29
N GLU A 84 -15.78 -2.05 -24.50
CA GLU A 84 -16.30 -0.75 -24.98
C GLU A 84 -15.28 0.41 -24.87
N ALA A 85 -14.02 0.14 -24.52
CA ALA A 85 -12.96 1.13 -24.24
C ALA A 85 -12.01 1.43 -25.42
#